data_AF-A0A7S0AH54-F1
#
_entry.id   AF-A0A7S0AH54-F1
#
_cell.length_a   1.000
_cell.length_b   1.000
_cell.length_c   1.000
_cell.angle_alpha   90.00
_cell.angle_beta   90.00
_cell.angle_gamma   90.00
#
_symmetry.space_group_name_H-M   'P 1'
#
loop_
_entity.id
_entity.type
_entity.pdbx_description
1 polymer ?
#
loop_
_entity_poly.entity_id
_entity_poly.type
_entity_poly.pdbx_seq_one_letter_code
_entity_poly.pdbx_strand_id
1 'polypeptide(L)'
;MGFLNLREIASHKDETSKAKLDALVFASEDFCADIEATRTESANEMLYARSQLVIAAKAFGLQAIDMVHINFRDLDGLKVECEGGRQMGFTGKQAIHPAQIDIINERFAPSTKELDFSSRAVQ
;
A
#
# COMPACT_ATOMS: atom_id res chain seq x y z
N MET A 1 16.16 8.47 1.64
CA MET A 1 14.84 8.72 2.25
C MET A 1 13.94 9.71 1.47
N GLY A 2 12.96 9.21 0.70
CA GLY A 2 12.07 10.03 -0.16
C GLY A 2 10.83 10.64 0.51
N PHE A 3 10.56 10.30 1.78
CA PHE A 3 9.30 10.63 2.48
C PHE A 3 9.01 12.12 2.63
N LEU A 4 10.04 12.96 2.78
CA LEU A 4 9.88 14.41 2.89
C LEU A 4 9.48 15.06 1.55
N ASN A 5 9.71 14.36 0.43
CA ASN A 5 9.46 14.86 -0.92
C ASN A 5 8.29 14.13 -1.60
N LEU A 6 7.44 13.41 -0.86
CA LEU A 6 6.35 12.61 -1.44
C LEU A 6 5.45 13.41 -2.37
N ARG A 7 5.14 14.67 -2.05
CA ARG A 7 4.33 15.54 -2.93
C ARG A 7 5.02 15.77 -4.27
N GLU A 8 6.30 16.09 -4.24
CA GLU A 8 7.08 16.35 -5.45
C GLU A 8 7.15 15.08 -6.31
N ILE A 9 7.51 13.95 -5.69
CA ILE A 9 7.57 12.64 -6.34
C ILE A 9 6.21 12.26 -6.96
N ALA A 10 5.13 12.34 -6.19
CA ALA A 10 3.78 11.95 -6.64
C ALA A 10 3.24 12.86 -7.76
N SER A 11 3.67 14.12 -7.78
CA SER A 11 3.28 15.09 -8.81
C SER A 11 4.17 15.08 -10.05
N HIS A 12 5.28 14.32 -10.03
CA HIS A 12 6.30 14.38 -11.05
C HIS A 12 5.76 13.94 -12.42
N LYS A 13 6.18 14.67 -13.45
CA LYS A 13 5.89 14.39 -14.86
C LYS A 13 7.20 14.43 -15.62
N ASP A 14 7.51 13.33 -16.29
CA ASP A 14 8.64 13.27 -17.21
C ASP A 14 8.17 13.75 -18.59
N GLU A 15 8.64 14.93 -19.00
CA GLU A 15 8.29 15.52 -20.31
C GLU A 15 8.93 14.76 -21.48
N THR A 16 9.95 13.94 -21.22
CA THR A 16 10.67 13.17 -22.24
C THR A 16 10.06 11.78 -22.46
N SER A 17 9.19 11.34 -21.56
CA SER A 17 8.58 10.01 -21.56
C SER A 17 7.07 10.06 -21.66
N LYS A 18 6.49 9.04 -22.29
CA LYS A 18 5.03 8.81 -22.23
C LYS A 18 4.61 8.05 -20.97
N ALA A 19 5.58 7.56 -20.18
CA ALA A 19 5.31 6.87 -18.93
C ALA A 19 4.66 7.84 -17.94
N LYS A 20 3.69 7.32 -17.18
CA LYS A 20 3.04 8.05 -16.09
C LYS A 20 3.28 7.29 -14.82
N LEU A 21 3.51 8.04 -13.74
CA LEU A 21 3.47 7.47 -12.40
C LEU A 21 2.04 6.98 -12.13
N ASP A 22 1.90 5.73 -11.73
CA ASP A 22 0.58 5.10 -11.49
C ASP A 22 0.43 4.60 -10.04
N ALA A 23 1.54 4.37 -9.33
CA ALA A 23 1.53 3.82 -7.99
C ALA A 23 2.69 4.34 -7.14
N LEU A 24 2.48 4.41 -5.82
CA LEU A 24 3.51 4.50 -4.80
C LEU A 24 3.56 3.19 -4.01
N VAL A 25 4.77 2.67 -3.78
CA VAL A 25 4.99 1.40 -3.07
C VAL A 25 5.74 1.65 -1.77
N PHE A 26 5.23 1.10 -0.67
CA PHE A 26 5.87 1.22 0.63
C PHE A 26 6.90 0.09 0.86
N ALA A 27 8.19 0.40 0.66
CA ALA A 27 9.29 -0.54 0.93
C ALA A 27 9.66 -0.49 2.42
N SER A 28 9.03 -1.35 3.24
CA SER A 28 9.15 -1.25 4.69
C SER A 28 10.54 -1.55 5.25
N GLU A 29 11.24 -2.54 4.68
CA GLU A 29 12.55 -2.96 5.19
C GLU A 29 13.61 -1.89 4.93
N ASP A 30 13.60 -1.34 3.71
CA ASP A 30 14.47 -0.21 3.35
C ASP A 30 14.13 1.03 4.17
N PHE A 31 12.84 1.31 4.39
CA PHE A 31 12.43 2.42 5.24
C PHE A 31 12.93 2.26 6.68
N CYS A 32 12.75 1.09 7.29
CA CYS A 32 13.25 0.81 8.63
C CYS A 32 14.78 0.94 8.71
N ALA A 33 15.51 0.43 7.70
CA ALA A 33 16.95 0.57 7.62
C ALA A 33 17.38 2.05 7.50
N ASP A 34 16.73 2.84 6.65
CA ASP A 34 17.02 4.27 6.43
C ASP A 34 16.90 5.11 7.72
N ILE A 35 15.96 4.77 8.60
CA ILE A 35 15.70 5.52 9.85
C ILE A 35 16.21 4.82 11.11
N GLU A 36 16.95 3.73 10.95
CA GLU A 36 17.45 2.88 12.05
C GLU A 36 16.34 2.38 12.99
N ALA A 37 15.13 2.14 12.45
CA ALA A 37 14.02 1.57 13.20
C ALA A 37 14.08 0.03 13.18
N THR A 38 13.72 -0.57 14.30
CA THR A 38 13.53 -2.02 14.38
C THR A 38 12.12 -2.38 13.92
N ARG A 39 12.03 -3.24 12.91
CA ARG A 39 10.75 -3.79 12.44
C ARG A 39 10.09 -4.60 13.55
N THR A 40 8.82 -4.31 13.84
CA THR A 40 8.00 -5.06 14.80
C THR A 40 6.80 -5.71 14.13
N GLU A 41 6.20 -6.69 14.79
CA GLU A 41 4.93 -7.30 14.35
C GLU A 41 3.77 -6.29 14.37
N SER A 42 3.83 -5.29 15.26
CA SER A 42 2.78 -4.26 15.35
C SER A 42 2.79 -3.27 14.19
N ALA A 43 3.95 -3.12 13.51
CA ALA A 43 4.20 -2.12 12.48
C ALA A 43 3.91 -0.65 12.88
N ASN A 44 3.77 -0.37 14.18
CA ASN A 44 3.47 0.97 14.70
C ASN A 44 4.59 1.98 14.38
N GLU A 45 5.84 1.51 14.34
CA GLU A 45 7.01 2.32 13.98
C GLU A 45 6.93 2.90 12.56
N MET A 46 6.10 2.33 11.68
CA MET A 46 5.88 2.83 10.32
C MET A 46 4.52 3.49 10.12
N LEU A 47 3.68 3.59 11.16
CA LEU A 47 2.30 4.06 11.02
C LEU A 47 2.23 5.45 10.36
N TYR A 48 3.11 6.37 10.80
CA TYR A 48 3.19 7.72 10.23
C TYR A 48 3.59 7.70 8.75
N ALA A 49 4.63 6.93 8.41
CA ALA A 49 5.11 6.83 7.04
C ALA A 49 4.07 6.19 6.12
N ARG A 50 3.47 5.08 6.52
CA ARG A 50 2.37 4.42 5.79
C ARG A 50 1.21 5.37 5.55
N SER A 51 0.81 6.13 6.57
CA SER A 51 -0.27 7.12 6.44
C SER A 51 0.08 8.23 5.45
N GLN A 52 1.29 8.79 5.51
CA GLN A 52 1.74 9.81 4.56
C GLN A 52 1.77 9.30 3.12
N LEU A 53 2.23 8.05 2.90
CA LEU A 53 2.28 7.47 1.56
C LEU A 53 0.88 7.29 0.97
N VAL A 54 -0.09 6.80 1.76
CA VAL A 54 -1.47 6.67 1.29
C VAL A 54 -2.06 8.05 0.96
N ILE A 55 -1.90 9.04 1.84
CA ILE A 55 -2.41 10.40 1.59
C ILE A 55 -1.82 10.97 0.31
N ALA A 56 -0.50 10.86 0.12
CA ALA A 56 0.17 11.35 -1.08
C ALA A 56 -0.34 10.63 -2.33
N ALA A 57 -0.41 9.29 -2.33
CA ALA A 57 -0.91 8.52 -3.47
C ALA A 57 -2.33 8.95 -3.85
N LYS A 58 -3.24 9.00 -2.87
CA LYS A 58 -4.65 9.35 -3.10
C LYS A 58 -4.84 10.78 -3.59
N ALA A 59 -4.07 11.74 -3.05
CA ALA A 59 -4.15 13.14 -3.47
C ALA A 59 -3.82 13.35 -4.95
N PHE A 60 -3.02 12.46 -5.55
CA PHE A 60 -2.63 12.50 -6.95
C PHE A 60 -3.29 11.41 -7.81
N GLY A 61 -4.29 10.70 -7.28
CA GLY A 61 -5.00 9.65 -8.01
C GLY A 61 -4.16 8.41 -8.32
N LEU A 62 -3.10 8.17 -7.55
CA LEU A 62 -2.20 7.03 -7.68
C LEU A 62 -2.68 5.84 -6.82
N GLN A 63 -2.30 4.64 -7.22
CA GLN A 63 -2.40 3.46 -6.38
C GLN A 63 -1.42 3.56 -5.20
N ALA A 64 -1.80 2.97 -4.06
CA ALA A 64 -0.95 2.86 -2.88
C ALA A 64 -0.73 1.38 -2.59
N ILE A 65 0.51 0.90 -2.68
CA ILE A 65 0.86 -0.51 -2.47
C ILE A 65 1.57 -0.67 -1.13
N ASP A 66 0.99 -1.50 -0.25
CA ASP A 66 1.48 -1.71 1.10
C ASP A 66 2.71 -2.61 1.15
N MET A 67 3.33 -2.66 2.32
CA MET A 67 4.55 -3.42 2.63
C MET A 67 4.43 -4.93 2.45
N VAL A 68 5.58 -5.59 2.35
CA VAL A 68 5.70 -7.05 2.41
C VAL A 68 5.27 -7.59 3.77
N HIS A 69 4.74 -8.82 3.79
CA HIS A 69 4.65 -9.64 5.00
C HIS A 69 5.75 -10.71 4.93
N ILE A 70 6.79 -10.57 5.76
CA ILE A 70 8.02 -11.36 5.64
C ILE A 70 7.81 -12.82 6.02
N ASN A 71 7.02 -13.09 7.06
CA ASN A 71 6.73 -14.45 7.49
C ASN A 71 5.70 -15.11 6.57
N PHE A 72 6.11 -15.53 5.38
CA PHE A 72 5.20 -16.09 4.37
C PHE A 72 4.43 -17.36 4.82
N ARG A 73 4.85 -17.99 5.92
CA ARG A 73 4.15 -19.13 6.52
C ARG A 73 2.99 -18.71 7.41
N ASP A 74 3.00 -17.48 7.93
CA ASP A 74 1.93 -16.92 8.73
C ASP A 74 0.86 -16.27 7.84
N LEU A 75 -0.02 -17.12 7.33
CA LEU A 75 -1.11 -16.67 6.45
C LEU A 75 -2.22 -15.93 7.21
N ASP A 76 -2.35 -16.14 8.52
CA ASP A 76 -3.34 -15.43 9.33
C ASP A 76 -2.85 -14.02 9.68
N GLY A 77 -1.57 -13.86 10.02
CA GLY A 77 -0.92 -12.56 10.13
C GLY A 77 -1.01 -11.77 8.83
N LEU A 78 -0.78 -12.42 7.68
CA LEU A 78 -0.99 -11.79 6.36
C LEU A 78 -2.42 -11.26 6.18
N LYS A 79 -3.46 -12.03 6.55
CA LYS A 79 -4.86 -11.57 6.43
C LYS A 79 -5.11 -10.33 7.28
N VAL A 80 -4.62 -10.32 8.52
CA VAL A 80 -4.76 -9.19 9.45
C VAL A 80 -4.05 -7.95 8.89
N GLU A 81 -2.82 -8.10 8.39
CA GLU A 81 -2.10 -7.00 7.76
C GLU A 81 -2.79 -6.46 6.51
N CYS A 82 -3.30 -7.35 5.63
CA CYS A 82 -4.02 -6.94 4.43
C CYS A 82 -5.28 -6.14 4.79
N GLU A 83 -6.06 -6.60 5.77
CA GLU A 83 -7.24 -5.88 6.24
C GLU A 83 -6.87 -4.50 6.81
N GLY A 84 -5.83 -4.43 7.65
CA GLY A 84 -5.33 -3.16 8.18
C GLY A 84 -4.85 -2.21 7.08
N GLY A 85 -4.11 -2.71 6.08
CA GLY A 85 -3.68 -1.92 4.93
C GLY A 85 -4.85 -1.40 4.10
N ARG A 86 -5.85 -2.26 3.82
CA ARG A 86 -7.08 -1.86 3.12
C ARG A 86 -7.83 -0.76 3.86
N GLN A 87 -7.97 -0.89 5.18
CA GLN A 87 -8.61 0.12 6.03
C GLN A 87 -7.87 1.47 6.03
N MET A 88 -6.55 1.47 5.94
CA MET A 88 -5.75 2.70 5.79
C MET A 88 -5.95 3.36 4.42
N GLY A 89 -6.41 2.62 3.41
CA GLY A 89 -6.63 3.11 2.04
C GLY A 89 -5.62 2.60 1.01
N PHE A 90 -4.75 1.64 1.36
CA PHE A 90 -3.94 0.94 0.38
C PHE A 90 -4.81 0.18 -0.63
N THR A 91 -4.34 0.08 -1.87
CA THR A 91 -5.02 -0.58 -3.00
C THR A 91 -4.41 -1.94 -3.33
N GLY A 92 -3.35 -2.34 -2.65
CA GLY A 92 -2.71 -3.64 -2.83
C GLY A 92 -1.60 -3.85 -1.81
N LYS A 93 -0.91 -4.98 -1.90
CA LYS A 93 0.21 -5.36 -1.04
C LYS A 93 1.26 -6.12 -1.85
N GLN A 94 2.54 -5.94 -1.50
CA GLN A 94 3.63 -6.70 -2.10
C GLN A 94 3.58 -8.17 -1.66
N ALA A 95 3.69 -9.09 -2.64
CA ALA A 95 3.81 -10.53 -2.41
C ALA A 95 5.26 -10.97 -2.63
N ILE A 96 5.81 -11.73 -1.68
CA ILE A 96 7.17 -12.32 -1.76
C ILE A 96 7.14 -13.83 -1.95
N HIS A 97 5.97 -14.45 -1.84
CA HIS A 97 5.78 -15.89 -2.01
C HIS A 97 4.42 -16.18 -2.67
N PRO A 98 4.33 -17.18 -3.58
CA PRO A 98 3.07 -17.50 -4.28
C PRO A 98 1.87 -17.76 -3.36
N ALA A 99 2.09 -18.37 -2.19
CA ALA A 99 1.03 -18.65 -1.20
C ALA A 99 0.33 -17.39 -0.65
N GLN A 100 0.90 -16.20 -0.87
CA GLN A 100 0.32 -14.92 -0.42
C GLN A 100 -0.64 -14.33 -1.45
N ILE A 101 -0.53 -14.72 -2.73
CA ILE A 101 -1.20 -14.06 -3.86
C ILE A 101 -2.72 -14.09 -3.71
N ASP A 102 -3.30 -15.27 -3.48
CA ASP A 102 -4.75 -15.43 -3.39
C ASP A 102 -5.34 -14.63 -2.22
N ILE A 103 -4.67 -14.66 -1.06
CA ILE A 103 -5.09 -13.91 0.13
C ILE A 103 -5.01 -12.40 -0.11
N ILE A 104 -3.94 -11.92 -0.73
CA ILE A 104 -3.78 -10.49 -1.06
C ILE A 104 -4.88 -10.06 -2.03
N ASN A 105 -5.10 -10.82 -3.11
CA ASN A 105 -6.12 -10.50 -4.11
C ASN A 105 -7.53 -10.49 -3.50
N GLU A 106 -7.87 -11.50 -2.69
CA GLU A 106 -9.18 -11.57 -2.02
C GLU A 106 -9.40 -10.36 -1.10
N ARG A 107 -8.38 -9.96 -0.33
CA ARG A 107 -8.53 -8.89 0.67
C ARG A 107 -8.55 -7.50 0.07
N PHE A 108 -7.88 -7.26 -1.04
CA PHE A 108 -7.89 -5.97 -1.72
C PHE A 108 -8.95 -5.87 -2.83
N ALA A 109 -9.66 -6.95 -3.14
CA ALA A 109 -10.82 -6.91 -4.01
C ALA A 109 -11.99 -6.13 -3.35
N PRO A 110 -12.78 -5.38 -4.14
CA PRO A 110 -13.99 -4.76 -3.63
C PRO A 110 -14.98 -5.84 -3.19
N SER A 111 -15.58 -5.64 -2.02
CA SER A 111 -16.67 -6.48 -1.52
C SER A 111 -17.93 -6.32 -2.37
N THR A 112 -18.79 -7.33 -2.37
CA THR A 112 -20.10 -7.26 -3.04
C THR A 112 -20.92 -6.05 -2.58
N LYS A 113 -20.85 -5.71 -1.29
CA LYS A 113 -21.51 -4.51 -0.73
C LYS A 113 -20.97 -3.20 -1.33
N GLU A 114 -19.66 -3.10 -1.54
CA GLU A 114 -19.04 -1.93 -2.16
C GLU A 114 -19.46 -1.82 -3.64
N LEU A 115 -19.49 -2.94 -4.36
CA LEU A 115 -19.98 -2.99 -5.74
C LEU A 115 -21.47 -2.58 -5.85
N ASP A 116 -22.31 -3.08 -4.95
CA ASP A 116 -23.74 -2.75 -4.89
C ASP A 116 -23.99 -1.28 -4.52
N PHE A 117 -23.16 -0.71 -3.64
CA PHE A 117 -23.25 0.71 -3.30
C PHE A 117 -22.83 1.58 -4.48
N SER A 118 -21.67 1.28 -5.09
CA SER A 118 -21.17 2.03 -6.24
C SER A 118 -22.15 1.97 -7.41
N SER A 119 -22.71 0.81 -7.75
CA SER A 119 -23.68 0.69 -8.85
C SER A 119 -24.95 1.53 -8.64
N ARG A 120 -25.39 1.73 -7.40
CA ARG A 120 -26.52 2.62 -7.07
C ARG A 120 -26.15 4.11 -7.09
N ALA A 121 -24.91 4.45 -6.79
CA ALA A 121 -24.47 5.85 -6.69
C ALA A 121 -24.21 6.53 -8.05
N VAL A 122 -24.04 5.75 -9.13
CA VAL A 122 -23.82 6.26 -10.51
C VAL A 122 -25.08 6.19 -11.39
N GLN A 123 -26.24 5.82 -10.84
CA GLN A 123 -27.56 5.88 -11.50
C GLN A 123 -28.29 7.17 -11.10
#